data_AF-A0ABD0P7V4-F1
#
_entry.id   AF-A0ABD0P7V4-F1
#
_cell.length_a   1.000
_cell.length_b   1.000
_cell.length_c   1.000
_cell.angle_alpha   90.00
_cell.angle_beta   90.00
_cell.angle_gamma   90.00
#
_symmetry.space_group_name_H-M   'P 1'
#
loop_
_entity.id
_entity.type
_entity.pdbx_description
1 polymer ?
#
loop_
_entity_poly.entity_id
_entity_poly.type
_entity_poly.pdbx_seq_one_letter_code
_entity_poly.pdbx_strand_id
1 'polypeptide(L)'
;MSLFHQHFSYSHVFFEQPAGLHLVKIQTSPNDRMLWALDNRGNVHVRVGITEEMPVGTAWEHIPGLQASQLVLSIRTAWVRLYNGEVARRYGITEKNPAGDYWKKIPGLVSWLAVTPMDELWAVAPAGALNQRLTKTLQNNRNKNHGNTGSLSGEELEEEWEVI
;
A
#
# COMPACT_ATOMS: atom_id res chain seq x y z
N MET A 1 -7.57 -12.82 -44.05
CA MET A 1 -7.35 -12.09 -42.77
C MET A 1 -7.08 -13.15 -41.71
N SER A 2 -5.80 -13.44 -41.45
CA SER A 2 -5.40 -14.45 -40.46
C SER A 2 -4.84 -13.71 -39.24
N LEU A 3 -5.45 -13.97 -38.08
CA LEU A 3 -5.13 -13.37 -36.79
C LEU A 3 -3.77 -13.91 -36.32
N PHE A 4 -2.79 -13.02 -36.19
CA PHE A 4 -1.52 -13.32 -35.53
C PHE A 4 -1.79 -13.70 -34.07
N HIS A 5 -1.66 -14.99 -33.75
CA HIS A 5 -1.47 -15.45 -32.38
C HIS A 5 -0.03 -15.13 -31.98
N GLN A 6 0.15 -14.10 -31.17
CA GLN A 6 1.44 -13.77 -30.58
C GLN A 6 1.70 -14.77 -29.44
N HIS A 7 2.47 -15.82 -29.75
CA HIS A 7 2.98 -16.76 -28.76
C HIS A 7 4.04 -16.03 -27.92
N PHE A 8 3.67 -15.55 -26.74
CA PHE A 8 4.64 -15.09 -25.75
C PHE A 8 5.30 -16.31 -25.10
N SER A 9 6.54 -16.58 -25.50
CA SER A 9 7.38 -17.60 -24.86
C SER A 9 7.82 -17.09 -23.48
N TYR A 10 7.19 -17.59 -22.42
CA TYR A 10 7.53 -17.30 -21.02
C TYR A 10 8.93 -17.80 -20.59
N SER A 11 9.70 -18.40 -21.51
CA SER A 11 10.89 -19.18 -21.18
C SER A 11 12.19 -18.37 -21.00
N HIS A 12 12.21 -17.07 -21.27
CA HIS A 12 13.47 -16.30 -21.30
C HIS A 12 13.47 -14.99 -20.49
N VAL A 13 12.42 -14.69 -19.71
CA VAL A 13 12.48 -13.55 -18.78
C VAL A 13 13.16 -14.01 -17.50
N PHE A 14 14.49 -13.98 -17.50
CA PHE A 14 15.29 -14.13 -16.29
C PHE A 14 14.92 -13.00 -15.33
N PHE A 15 14.02 -13.29 -14.39
CA PHE A 15 13.76 -12.43 -13.25
C PHE A 15 14.91 -12.60 -12.26
N GLU A 16 15.96 -11.81 -12.41
CA GLU A 16 16.97 -11.73 -11.36
C GLU A 16 16.31 -11.17 -10.10
N GLN A 17 16.04 -12.08 -9.16
CA GLN A 17 15.87 -11.72 -7.77
C GLN A 17 17.22 -11.14 -7.31
N PRO A 18 17.25 -9.90 -6.79
CA PRO A 18 18.49 -9.32 -6.28
C PRO A 18 19.16 -10.32 -5.33
N ALA A 19 20.46 -10.57 -5.52
CA ALA A 19 21.19 -11.53 -4.72
C ALA A 19 21.01 -11.22 -3.22
N GLY A 20 20.58 -12.21 -2.45
CA GLY A 20 20.32 -12.07 -1.02
C GLY A 20 18.91 -11.58 -0.63
N LEU A 21 18.02 -11.31 -1.59
CA LEU A 21 16.62 -11.04 -1.29
C LEU A 21 15.94 -12.35 -0.87
N HIS A 22 15.48 -12.46 0.38
CA HIS A 22 14.77 -13.64 0.87
C HIS A 22 13.34 -13.25 1.30
N LEU A 23 12.41 -13.28 0.34
CA LEU A 23 11.01 -12.95 0.57
C LEU A 23 10.33 -14.06 1.37
N VAL A 24 9.62 -13.69 2.44
CA VAL A 24 8.96 -14.63 3.36
C VAL A 24 7.44 -14.46 3.44
N LYS A 25 6.92 -13.30 3.01
CA LYS A 25 5.48 -13.02 2.95
C LYS A 25 5.18 -12.23 1.69
N ILE A 26 4.10 -12.58 0.99
CA ILE A 26 3.59 -11.86 -0.18
C ILE A 26 2.16 -11.40 0.07
N GLN A 27 1.76 -10.33 -0.59
CA GLN A 27 0.39 -9.82 -0.64
C GLN A 27 0.08 -9.31 -2.04
N THR A 28 -1.09 -9.65 -2.54
CA THR A 28 -1.62 -9.15 -3.81
C THR A 28 -2.83 -8.26 -3.55
N SER A 29 -3.02 -7.23 -4.38
CA SER A 29 -4.28 -6.51 -4.36
C SER A 29 -5.41 -7.37 -4.95
N PRO A 30 -6.67 -7.18 -4.54
CA PRO A 30 -7.81 -7.95 -5.05
C PRO A 30 -8.10 -7.83 -6.55
N ASN A 31 -7.41 -6.93 -7.26
CA ASN A 31 -7.55 -6.70 -8.70
C ASN A 31 -6.29 -7.10 -9.49
N ASP A 32 -5.36 -7.82 -8.87
CA ASP A 32 -4.10 -8.33 -9.45
C ASP A 32 -3.14 -7.25 -10.00
N ARG A 33 -3.35 -5.97 -9.65
CA ARG A 33 -2.50 -4.85 -10.11
C ARG A 33 -1.32 -4.53 -9.20
N MET A 34 -1.34 -5.01 -7.95
CA MET A 34 -0.27 -4.77 -6.98
C MET A 34 0.21 -6.09 -6.41
N LEU A 35 1.53 -6.25 -6.31
CA LEU A 35 2.17 -7.34 -5.60
C LEU A 35 3.27 -6.76 -4.73
N TRP A 36 3.16 -6.97 -3.43
CA TRP A 36 4.10 -6.50 -2.42
C TRP A 36 4.56 -7.67 -1.56
N ALA A 37 5.72 -7.54 -0.93
CA ALA A 37 6.31 -8.59 -0.13
C ALA A 37 7.09 -8.05 1.07
N LEU A 38 7.29 -8.93 2.06
CA LEU A 38 8.22 -8.73 3.15
C LEU A 38 9.37 -9.73 3.02
N ASP A 39 10.59 -9.28 3.27
CA ASP A 39 11.74 -10.18 3.42
C ASP A 39 11.89 -10.69 4.87
N ASN A 40 12.83 -11.61 5.09
CA ASN A 40 13.12 -12.19 6.40
C ASN A 40 13.65 -11.19 7.44
N ARG A 41 13.96 -9.96 7.04
CA ARG A 41 14.35 -8.84 7.91
C ARG A 41 13.21 -7.84 8.11
N GLY A 42 12.03 -8.12 7.56
CA GLY A 42 10.87 -7.25 7.61
C GLY A 42 10.93 -6.05 6.67
N ASN A 43 11.91 -5.97 5.75
CA ASN A 43 11.91 -4.89 4.77
C ASN A 43 10.78 -5.11 3.76
N VAL A 44 10.20 -4.00 3.31
CA VAL A 44 9.06 -4.01 2.38
C VAL A 44 9.57 -3.89 0.95
N HIS A 45 9.05 -4.73 0.06
CA HIS A 45 9.38 -4.72 -1.36
C HIS A 45 8.09 -4.66 -2.19
N VAL A 46 8.14 -3.98 -3.33
CA VAL A 46 7.06 -3.95 -4.32
C VAL A 46 7.53 -4.57 -5.63
N ARG A 47 6.65 -5.34 -6.28
CA ARG A 47 6.86 -5.81 -7.64
C ARG A 47 6.49 -4.70 -8.61
N VAL A 48 7.43 -4.30 -9.45
CA VAL A 48 7.24 -3.25 -10.46
C VAL A 48 7.11 -3.84 -11.86
N GLY A 49 6.62 -3.04 -12.81
CA GLY A 49 6.48 -3.41 -14.22
C GLY A 49 5.36 -4.42 -14.51
N ILE A 50 4.39 -4.56 -13.61
CA ILE A 50 3.20 -5.39 -13.85
C ILE A 50 2.30 -4.65 -14.84
N THR A 51 2.05 -5.27 -16.00
CA THR A 51 1.11 -4.78 -17.03
C THR A 51 0.26 -5.94 -17.54
N GLU A 52 -0.75 -5.67 -18.39
CA GLU A 52 -1.54 -6.72 -19.02
C GLU A 52 -0.69 -7.64 -19.90
N GLU A 53 0.33 -7.09 -20.56
CA GLU A 53 1.29 -7.83 -21.40
C GLU A 53 2.41 -8.48 -20.59
N MET A 54 2.68 -7.98 -19.37
CA MET A 54 3.71 -8.48 -18.47
C MET A 54 3.15 -8.70 -17.04
N PRO A 55 2.22 -9.65 -16.86
CA PRO A 55 1.49 -9.82 -15.58
C PRO A 55 2.40 -10.28 -14.43
N VAL A 56 3.57 -10.83 -14.75
CA VAL A 56 4.60 -11.26 -13.80
C VAL A 56 5.46 -10.10 -13.27
N GLY A 57 5.35 -8.89 -13.82
CA GLY A 57 6.22 -7.76 -13.50
C GLY A 57 7.64 -7.93 -14.02
N THR A 58 8.53 -6.97 -13.74
CA THR A 58 9.92 -6.95 -14.24
C THR A 58 10.96 -7.05 -13.13
N ALA A 59 10.72 -6.43 -11.97
CA ALA A 59 11.70 -6.37 -10.88
C ALA A 59 11.04 -6.21 -9.51
N TRP A 60 11.82 -6.43 -8.46
CA TRP A 60 11.47 -6.08 -7.08
C TRP A 60 12.19 -4.80 -6.68
N GLU A 61 11.47 -3.86 -6.08
CA GLU A 61 12.01 -2.60 -5.57
C GLU A 61 11.84 -2.53 -4.05
N HIS A 62 12.90 -2.16 -3.33
CA HIS A 62 12.89 -2.00 -1.88
C HIS A 62 12.28 -0.65 -1.49
N ILE A 63 11.30 -0.67 -0.59
CA ILE A 63 10.65 0.52 -0.05
C ILE A 63 11.27 0.86 1.32
N PRO A 64 12.09 1.91 1.43
CA PRO A 64 12.79 2.24 2.66
C PRO A 64 11.87 2.85 3.73
N GLY A 65 12.40 2.92 4.96
CA GLY A 65 11.88 3.77 6.04
C GLY A 65 11.29 3.03 7.24
N LEU A 66 10.96 1.74 7.11
CA LEU A 66 10.44 0.93 8.22
C LEU A 66 10.67 -0.57 7.99
N GLN A 67 10.50 -1.35 9.05
CA GLN A 67 10.47 -2.81 9.01
C GLN A 67 9.15 -3.32 9.57
N ALA A 68 8.44 -4.11 8.77
CA ALA A 68 7.09 -4.56 9.05
C ALA A 68 7.04 -6.04 9.43
N SER A 69 6.09 -6.37 10.31
CA SER A 69 5.74 -7.75 10.69
C SER A 69 4.52 -8.27 9.91
N GLN A 70 3.67 -7.36 9.44
CA GLN A 70 2.50 -7.64 8.62
C GLN A 70 2.34 -6.58 7.53
N LEU A 71 1.85 -7.01 6.38
CA LEU A 71 1.51 -6.18 5.23
C LEU A 71 0.11 -6.60 4.77
N VAL A 72 -0.74 -5.65 4.42
CA VAL A 72 -2.08 -5.89 3.84
C VAL A 72 -2.35 -4.88 2.72
N LEU A 73 -3.02 -5.33 1.66
CA LEU A 73 -3.31 -4.53 0.47
C LEU A 73 -4.80 -4.46 0.19
N SER A 74 -5.29 -3.27 -0.17
CA SER A 74 -6.56 -3.09 -0.87
C SER A 74 -6.31 -2.94 -2.38
N ILE A 75 -7.30 -2.46 -3.14
CA ILE A 75 -7.10 -2.12 -4.56
C ILE A 75 -6.23 -0.87 -4.78
N ARG A 76 -6.02 -0.05 -3.75
CA ARG A 76 -5.34 1.26 -3.85
C ARG A 76 -4.34 1.55 -2.73
N THR A 77 -4.44 0.85 -1.60
CA THR A 77 -3.70 1.20 -0.39
C THR A 77 -2.88 0.03 0.10
N ALA A 78 -1.70 0.35 0.64
CA ALA A 78 -0.86 -0.58 1.36
C ALA A 78 -0.74 -0.13 2.81
N TRP A 79 -0.92 -1.07 3.73
CA TRP A 79 -0.80 -0.87 5.15
C TRP A 79 0.15 -1.88 5.76
N VAL A 80 0.88 -1.44 6.77
CA VAL A 80 1.80 -2.30 7.51
C VAL A 80 1.59 -2.19 9.01
N ARG A 81 1.85 -3.31 9.69
CA ARG A 81 2.02 -3.36 11.14
C ARG A 81 3.49 -3.60 11.45
N LEU A 82 4.10 -2.73 12.23
CA LEU A 82 5.48 -2.86 12.67
C LEU A 82 5.60 -3.88 13.82
N TYR A 83 6.82 -4.26 14.17
CA TYR A 83 7.06 -5.23 15.26
C TYR A 83 6.61 -4.72 16.64
N ASN A 84 6.62 -3.40 16.85
CA ASN A 84 6.14 -2.76 18.07
C ASN A 84 4.61 -2.54 18.08
N GLY A 85 3.89 -3.01 17.06
CA GLY A 85 2.43 -2.85 16.94
C GLY A 85 1.98 -1.53 16.32
N GLU A 86 2.89 -0.60 16.01
CA GLU A 86 2.54 0.62 15.29
C GLU A 86 2.01 0.31 13.87
N VAL A 87 1.15 1.18 13.36
CA VAL A 87 0.57 1.08 12.03
C VAL A 87 1.09 2.19 11.14
N ALA A 88 1.37 1.88 9.87
CA ALA A 88 1.67 2.88 8.86
C ALA A 88 0.92 2.59 7.55
N ARG A 89 0.51 3.67 6.86
CA ARG A 89 -0.05 3.63 5.51
C ARG A 89 0.96 4.16 4.52
N ARG A 90 1.06 3.52 3.36
CA ARG A 90 1.80 4.08 2.21
C ARG A 90 0.90 5.05 1.42
N TYR A 91 1.41 6.24 1.15
CA TYR A 91 0.77 7.25 0.30
C TYR A 91 1.46 7.36 -1.05
N GLY A 92 0.75 7.86 -2.06
CA GLY A 92 1.30 8.10 -3.41
C GLY A 92 1.28 6.89 -4.35
N ILE A 93 0.70 5.77 -3.92
CA ILE A 93 0.59 4.57 -4.77
C ILE A 93 -0.31 4.89 -5.96
N THR A 94 0.22 4.71 -7.17
CA THR A 94 -0.51 4.81 -8.44
C THR A 94 0.00 3.75 -9.40
N GLU A 95 -0.67 3.53 -10.53
CA GLU A 95 -0.20 2.60 -11.57
C GLU A 95 1.19 2.97 -12.12
N LYS A 96 1.49 4.27 -12.20
CA LYS A 96 2.80 4.78 -12.65
C LYS A 96 3.83 4.86 -11.51
N ASN A 97 3.38 4.81 -10.27
CA ASN A 97 4.21 4.84 -9.07
C ASN A 97 3.76 3.74 -8.09
N PRO A 98 4.02 2.46 -8.38
CA PRO A 98 3.58 1.34 -7.55
C PRO A 98 4.24 1.34 -6.17
N ALA A 99 5.44 1.90 -6.02
CA ALA A 99 6.12 2.05 -4.73
C ALA A 99 5.49 3.11 -3.82
N GLY A 100 4.82 4.10 -4.40
CA GLY A 100 4.31 5.28 -3.70
C GLY A 100 5.42 6.18 -3.17
N ASP A 101 5.04 7.24 -2.46
CA ASP A 101 5.95 8.33 -2.11
C ASP A 101 6.52 8.17 -0.69
N TYR A 102 5.65 8.01 0.31
CA TYR A 102 6.08 7.99 1.72
C TYR A 102 5.15 7.19 2.63
N TRP A 103 5.67 6.83 3.80
CA TRP A 103 4.92 6.22 4.90
C TRP A 103 4.37 7.29 5.84
N LYS A 104 3.10 7.20 6.22
CA LYS A 104 2.50 8.00 7.31
C LYS A 104 2.16 7.05 8.46
N LYS A 105 2.72 7.31 9.64
CA LYS A 105 2.34 6.60 10.87
C LYS A 105 0.92 6.97 11.26
N ILE A 106 0.22 5.98 11.76
CA ILE A 106 -1.14 6.10 12.26
C ILE A 106 -1.11 5.89 13.77
N PRO A 107 -1.68 6.82 14.55
CA PRO A 107 -1.78 6.65 16.00
C PRO A 107 -2.49 5.36 16.39
N GLY A 108 -2.04 4.77 17.49
CA GLY A 108 -2.55 3.51 18.01
C GLY A 108 -1.60 2.33 17.79
N LEU A 109 -1.81 1.29 18.59
CA LEU A 109 -1.11 0.02 18.51
C LEU A 109 -2.12 -1.08 18.21
N VAL A 110 -1.72 -2.06 17.40
CA VAL A 110 -2.57 -3.17 17.00
C VAL A 110 -1.78 -4.48 17.04
N SER A 111 -2.48 -5.59 17.25
CA SER A 111 -1.93 -6.95 17.17
C SER A 111 -2.12 -7.57 15.79
N TRP A 112 -3.12 -7.12 15.03
CA TRP A 112 -3.42 -7.60 13.68
C TRP A 112 -4.12 -6.54 12.81
N LEU A 113 -3.96 -6.68 11.49
CA LEU A 113 -4.63 -5.87 10.46
C LEU A 113 -5.32 -6.75 9.42
N ALA A 114 -6.41 -6.26 8.85
CA ALA A 114 -7.01 -6.72 7.61
C ALA A 114 -7.56 -5.50 6.85
N VAL A 115 -7.62 -5.56 5.52
CA VAL A 115 -8.19 -4.47 4.71
C VAL A 115 -9.11 -5.04 3.64
N THR A 116 -10.26 -4.40 3.42
CA THR A 116 -11.17 -4.79 2.35
C THR A 116 -10.69 -4.23 1.00
N PRO A 117 -11.20 -4.73 -0.14
CA PRO A 117 -10.88 -4.15 -1.44
C PRO A 117 -11.28 -2.66 -1.53
N MET A 118 -12.24 -2.19 -0.73
CA MET A 118 -12.77 -0.83 -0.74
C MET A 118 -12.09 0.10 0.28
N ASP A 119 -10.88 -0.26 0.73
CA ASP A 119 -10.06 0.53 1.66
C ASP A 119 -10.60 0.59 3.11
N GLU A 120 -11.46 -0.35 3.52
CA GLU A 120 -11.88 -0.41 4.93
C GLU A 120 -10.85 -1.21 5.74
N LEU A 121 -10.19 -0.53 6.68
CA LEU A 121 -9.16 -1.15 7.52
C LEU A 121 -9.80 -1.68 8.79
N TRP A 122 -9.54 -2.95 9.08
CA TRP A 122 -9.91 -3.61 10.32
C TRP A 122 -8.64 -3.92 11.11
N ALA A 123 -8.70 -3.73 12.42
CA ALA A 123 -7.58 -3.97 13.30
C ALA A 123 -8.02 -4.68 14.57
N VAL A 124 -7.16 -5.55 15.09
CA VAL A 124 -7.33 -6.13 16.42
C VAL A 124 -6.43 -5.36 17.37
N ALA A 125 -6.99 -4.79 18.43
CA ALA A 125 -6.24 -4.12 19.49
C ALA A 125 -5.37 -5.13 20.25
N PRO A 126 -4.33 -4.69 21.00
CA PRO A 126 -3.56 -5.58 21.86
C PRO A 126 -4.42 -6.34 22.89
N ALA A 127 -5.52 -5.72 23.35
CA ALA A 127 -6.49 -6.33 24.27
C ALA A 127 -7.49 -7.30 23.59
N GLY A 128 -7.41 -7.48 22.27
CA GLY A 128 -8.30 -8.38 21.52
C GLY A 128 -9.58 -7.75 20.98
N ALA A 129 -9.85 -6.47 21.28
CA ALA A 129 -10.99 -5.74 20.71
C ALA A 129 -10.83 -5.56 19.18
N LEU A 130 -11.94 -5.62 18.44
CA LEU A 130 -11.96 -5.40 17.00
C LEU A 130 -12.34 -3.94 16.70
N ASN A 131 -11.49 -3.24 15.96
CA ASN A 131 -11.67 -1.85 15.57
C ASN A 131 -11.82 -1.73 14.05
N GLN A 132 -12.73 -0.88 13.58
CA GLN A 132 -12.87 -0.52 12.16
C GLN A 132 -12.44 0.93 11.95
N ARG A 133 -11.60 1.18 10.94
CA ARG A 133 -11.27 2.52 10.47
C ARG A 133 -11.76 2.71 9.04
N LEU A 134 -12.70 3.62 8.86
CA LEU A 134 -13.08 4.13 7.54
C LEU A 134 -11.95 5.02 7.02
N THR A 135 -11.19 4.53 6.03
CA THR A 135 -10.14 5.35 5.42
C THR A 135 -10.79 6.30 4.42
N LYS A 136 -11.39 7.40 4.90
CA LYS A 136 -11.85 8.46 4.00
C LYS A 136 -10.62 9.01 3.29
N THR A 137 -10.48 8.68 2.01
CA THR A 137 -9.43 9.24 1.16
C THR A 137 -9.71 10.73 1.04
N LEU A 138 -8.87 11.57 1.66
CA LEU A 138 -8.91 13.01 1.42
C LEU A 138 -8.57 13.23 -0.05
N GLN A 139 -9.59 13.48 -0.88
CA GLN A 139 -9.39 13.93 -2.24
C GLN A 139 -8.73 15.31 -2.16
N ASN A 140 -7.47 15.40 -2.61
CA ASN A 140 -6.76 16.66 -2.69
C ASN A 140 -7.38 17.48 -3.82
N ASN A 141 -8.44 18.25 -3.52
CA ASN A 141 -9.07 19.17 -4.45
C ASN A 141 -8.16 20.40 -4.65
N ARG A 142 -7.05 20.19 -5.36
CA ARG A 142 -6.21 21.28 -5.86
C ARG A 142 -6.64 21.60 -7.28
N ASN A 143 -7.82 22.20 -7.40
CA ASN A 143 -8.22 22.99 -8.57
C ASN A 143 -9.36 23.96 -8.21
N LYS A 144 -8.99 25.20 -7.89
CA LYS A 144 -9.72 26.41 -8.32
C LYS A 144 -8.78 27.61 -8.23
N ASN A 145 -8.54 28.19 -9.41
CA ASN A 145 -7.85 29.47 -9.60
C ASN A 145 -8.66 30.63 -8.98
N HIS A 146 -7.92 31.63 -8.49
CA HIS A 146 -8.23 33.05 -8.30
C HIS A 146 -9.66 33.48 -7.88
N GLY A 147 -9.73 34.10 -6.69
CA GLY A 147 -10.81 34.99 -6.27
C GLY A 147 -10.61 35.44 -4.82
N ASN A 148 -10.34 36.72 -4.63
CA ASN A 148 -10.05 37.41 -3.37
C ASN A 148 -11.23 37.32 -2.36
N THR A 149 -10.96 37.17 -1.06
CA THR A 149 -11.54 37.87 0.14
C THR A 149 -11.66 36.97 1.38
N GLY A 150 -10.98 37.37 2.47
CA GLY A 150 -11.60 37.40 3.80
C GLY A 150 -11.38 36.25 4.79
N SER A 151 -10.64 36.58 5.85
CA SER A 151 -10.74 36.08 7.24
C SER A 151 -10.07 34.75 7.63
N LEU A 152 -9.08 34.91 8.52
CA LEU A 152 -8.38 33.88 9.29
C LEU A 152 -9.16 33.52 10.56
N SER A 153 -9.36 32.24 10.79
CA SER A 153 -9.25 31.50 12.07
C SER A 153 -9.74 30.09 11.75
N GLY A 154 -8.91 29.06 11.83
CA GLY A 154 -8.24 28.66 13.05
C GLY A 154 -9.07 27.60 13.78
N GLU A 155 -9.69 26.67 13.03
CA GLU A 155 -10.28 25.46 13.59
C GLU A 155 -9.54 24.28 12.96
N GLU A 156 -8.42 23.99 13.63
CA GLU A 156 -7.76 22.70 13.63
C GLU A 156 -8.83 21.64 13.95
N LEU A 157 -9.35 21.01 12.89
CA LEU A 157 -10.19 19.83 13.02
C LEU A 157 -9.34 18.75 13.69
N GLU A 158 -9.42 18.71 15.02
CA GLU A 158 -9.06 17.57 15.82
C GLU A 158 -9.62 16.34 15.11
N GLU A 159 -8.73 15.49 14.60
CA GLU A 159 -9.06 14.14 14.15
C GLU A 159 -9.50 13.38 15.41
N GLU A 160 -10.75 13.63 15.78
CA GLU A 160 -11.50 12.99 16.84
C GLU A 160 -11.48 11.50 16.54
N TRP A 161 -10.61 10.78 17.24
CA TRP A 161 -10.75 9.35 17.41
C TRP A 161 -12.07 9.16 18.13
N GLU A 162 -13.13 8.79 17.40
CA GLU A 162 -14.32 8.28 18.06
C GLU A 162 -13.93 6.98 18.76
N VAL A 163 -13.66 7.12 20.06
CA VAL A 163 -13.63 6.04 21.02
C VAL A 163 -15.07 5.57 21.18
N ILE A 164 -15.30 4.27 21.02
CA ILE A 164 -16.53 3.60 21.46
C ILE A 164 -16.12 2.52 22.46
#